data_AF-A0A2E0Z3P2-F1
#
_entry.id   AF-A0A2E0Z3P2-F1
#
_cell.length_a   1.000
_cell.length_b   1.000
_cell.length_c   1.000
_cell.angle_alpha   90.00
_cell.angle_beta   90.00
_cell.angle_gamma   90.00
#
_symmetry.space_group_name_H-M   'P 1'
#
loop_
_entity.id
_entity.type
_entity.pdbx_description
1 polymer ?
#
loop_
_entity_poly.entity_id
_entity_poly.type
_entity_poly.pdbx_seq_one_letter_code
_entity_poly.pdbx_strand_id
1 'polypeptide(L)'
;MGDTFQKITDWVEFVNSQSAYHKRQVERICRRKENGKVKPELKRQEANHQRVADQFDQLASFLESIGESPASNSPQDGEVVSPSLHFMPEDLVGLPPEILDQLNISESDELELDIYEALEKAGGTLPVDKILIQVFRDTKKVLQRDKLASKLYRMASKGRIEASTEHRGVYSLPAGGRVAASHTIVYDIEGGSESADNE
;
A
#
# COMPACT_ATOMS: atom_id res chain seq x y z
N MET A 1 -15.04 -0.82 -6.69
CA MET A 1 -14.21 -2.03 -6.91
C MET A 1 -14.19 -2.51 -8.37
N GLY A 2 -15.19 -2.22 -9.22
CA GLY A 2 -15.18 -2.67 -10.62
C GLY A 2 -14.12 -2.04 -11.54
N ASP A 3 -13.76 -0.77 -11.31
CA ASP A 3 -12.82 -0.03 -12.18
C ASP A 3 -11.36 -0.52 -12.06
N THR A 4 -10.93 -0.96 -10.87
CA THR A 4 -9.58 -1.49 -10.65
C THR A 4 -9.38 -2.88 -11.23
N PHE A 5 -10.40 -3.73 -11.14
CA PHE A 5 -10.34 -5.09 -11.68
C PHE A 5 -10.29 -5.07 -13.22
N GLN A 6 -11.13 -4.22 -13.83
CA GLN A 6 -11.11 -4.03 -15.28
C GLN A 6 -9.75 -3.53 -15.76
N LYS A 7 -9.13 -2.58 -15.04
CA LYS A 7 -7.78 -2.11 -15.35
C LYS A 7 -6.77 -3.27 -15.31
N ILE A 8 -6.79 -4.12 -14.29
CA ILE A 8 -5.88 -5.28 -14.18
C ILE A 8 -6.07 -6.23 -15.37
N THR A 9 -7.31 -6.53 -15.75
CA THR A 9 -7.60 -7.37 -16.93
C THR A 9 -7.06 -6.73 -18.22
N ASP A 10 -7.25 -5.42 -18.41
CA ASP A 10 -6.73 -4.69 -19.56
C ASP A 10 -5.19 -4.73 -19.61
N TRP A 11 -4.52 -4.65 -18.44
CA TRP A 11 -3.07 -4.79 -18.33
C TRP A 11 -2.59 -6.21 -18.65
N VAL A 12 -3.31 -7.24 -18.21
CA VAL A 12 -3.00 -8.65 -18.54
C VAL A 12 -3.09 -8.88 -20.05
N GLU A 13 -4.15 -8.40 -20.69
CA GLU A 13 -4.29 -8.48 -22.15
C GLU A 13 -3.14 -7.77 -22.88
N PHE A 14 -2.77 -6.57 -22.43
CA PHE A 14 -1.64 -5.82 -22.98
C PHE A 14 -0.33 -6.59 -22.83
N VAL A 15 -0.01 -7.10 -21.63
CA VAL A 15 1.22 -7.86 -21.35
C VAL A 15 1.29 -9.12 -22.21
N ASN A 16 0.18 -9.86 -22.32
CA ASN A 16 0.08 -11.04 -23.18
C ASN A 16 0.31 -10.69 -24.66
N SER A 17 -0.21 -9.55 -25.12
CA SER A 17 0.04 -9.07 -26.49
C SER A 17 1.53 -8.78 -26.75
N GLN A 18 2.25 -8.23 -25.77
CA GLN A 18 3.68 -7.95 -25.85
C GLN A 18 4.50 -9.25 -25.87
N SER A 19 4.19 -10.21 -25.00
CA SER A 19 4.80 -11.54 -25.03
C SER A 19 4.63 -12.20 -26.41
N ALA A 20 3.40 -12.21 -26.93
CA ALA A 20 3.10 -12.77 -28.25
C ALA A 20 3.83 -12.05 -29.40
N TYR A 21 4.03 -10.73 -29.30
CA TYR A 21 4.86 -9.99 -30.27
C TYR A 21 6.31 -10.48 -30.25
N HIS A 22 6.94 -10.57 -29.08
CA HIS A 22 8.32 -11.01 -28.95
C HIS A 22 8.53 -12.47 -29.39
N LYS A 23 7.60 -13.38 -29.08
CA LYS A 23 7.60 -14.77 -29.57
C LYS A 23 7.54 -14.84 -31.10
N ARG A 24 6.68 -14.03 -31.74
CA ARG A 24 6.62 -13.92 -33.21
C ARG A 24 7.91 -13.36 -33.83
N GLN A 25 8.62 -12.46 -33.15
CA GLN A 25 9.93 -11.98 -33.61
C GLN A 25 10.99 -13.09 -33.54
N VAL A 26 11.00 -13.89 -32.47
CA VAL A 26 11.86 -15.09 -32.36
C VAL A 26 11.60 -16.04 -33.52
N GLU A 27 10.34 -16.40 -33.80
CA GLU A 27 10.00 -17.28 -34.93
C GLU A 27 10.46 -16.73 -36.28
N ARG A 28 10.29 -15.43 -36.52
CA ARG A 28 10.77 -14.77 -37.76
C ARG A 28 12.28 -14.86 -37.90
N ILE A 29 13.02 -14.69 -36.80
CA ILE A 29 14.47 -14.80 -36.79
C ILE A 29 14.90 -16.26 -37.00
N CYS A 30 14.26 -17.23 -36.33
CA CYS A 30 14.50 -18.66 -36.54
C CYS A 30 14.29 -19.08 -38.00
N ARG A 31 13.18 -18.67 -38.62
CA ARG A 31 12.90 -18.95 -40.05
C ARG A 31 13.96 -18.33 -40.98
N ARG A 32 14.52 -17.16 -40.63
CA ARG A 32 15.64 -16.56 -41.38
C ARG A 32 16.95 -17.32 -41.21
N LYS A 33 17.16 -17.97 -40.06
CA LYS A 33 18.32 -18.82 -39.78
C LYS A 33 18.28 -20.14 -40.55
N GLU A 34 17.11 -20.77 -40.68
CA GLU A 34 16.97 -22.02 -41.45
C GLU A 34 17.30 -21.85 -42.94
N ASN A 35 17.08 -20.66 -43.49
CA ASN A 35 17.26 -20.38 -44.91
C ASN A 35 18.69 -19.91 -45.30
N GLY A 36 19.69 -19.97 -44.40
CA GLY A 36 21.07 -19.56 -44.73
C GLY A 36 22.08 -19.55 -43.58
N LYS A 37 23.30 -19.04 -43.83
CA LYS A 37 24.35 -18.92 -42.79
C LYS A 37 23.92 -17.94 -41.68
N VAL A 38 23.83 -18.44 -40.45
CA VAL A 38 23.41 -17.67 -39.26
C VAL A 38 24.42 -16.57 -38.93
N LYS A 39 24.03 -15.31 -39.13
CA LYS A 39 24.82 -14.16 -38.65
C LYS A 39 24.79 -14.10 -37.11
N PRO A 40 25.93 -13.84 -36.43
CA PRO A 40 25.99 -13.78 -34.97
C PRO A 40 25.06 -12.71 -34.36
N GLU A 41 24.79 -11.64 -35.10
CA GLU A 41 23.84 -10.59 -34.71
C GLU A 41 22.40 -11.11 -34.56
N LEU A 42 21.96 -11.99 -35.48
CA LEU A 42 20.62 -12.61 -35.43
C LEU A 42 20.49 -13.54 -34.21
N LYS A 43 21.58 -14.19 -33.80
CA LYS A 43 21.59 -15.01 -32.57
C LYS A 43 21.41 -14.18 -31.31
N ARG A 44 22.06 -13.01 -31.24
CA ARG A 44 21.89 -12.07 -30.11
C ARG A 44 20.49 -11.46 -30.11
N GLN A 45 19.98 -11.09 -31.28
CA GLN A 45 18.65 -10.52 -31.41
C GLN A 45 17.56 -11.51 -30.99
N GLU A 46 17.68 -12.78 -31.40
CA GLU A 46 16.79 -13.86 -30.94
C GLU A 46 16.82 -14.03 -29.43
N ALA A 47 18.01 -14.13 -28.84
CA ALA A 47 18.16 -14.29 -27.39
C ALA A 47 17.55 -13.10 -26.62
N ASN A 48 17.67 -11.88 -27.15
CA ASN A 48 17.04 -10.69 -26.57
C ASN A 48 15.51 -10.77 -26.64
N HIS A 49 14.94 -11.11 -27.80
CA HIS A 49 13.48 -11.24 -27.92
C HIS A 49 12.94 -12.38 -27.06
N GLN A 50 13.67 -13.50 -26.95
CA GLN A 50 13.32 -14.61 -26.07
C GLN A 50 13.30 -14.16 -24.61
N ARG A 51 14.39 -13.53 -24.14
CA ARG A 51 14.48 -13.03 -22.76
C ARG A 51 13.34 -12.07 -22.42
N VAL A 52 13.00 -11.17 -23.35
CA VAL A 52 11.90 -10.21 -23.13
C VAL A 52 10.54 -10.90 -23.14
N ALA A 53 10.33 -11.93 -23.98
CA ALA A 53 9.11 -12.74 -23.94
C ALA A 53 8.96 -13.45 -22.59
N ASP A 54 10.04 -14.06 -22.09
CA ASP A 54 10.04 -14.75 -20.79
C ASP A 54 9.72 -13.78 -19.63
N GLN A 55 10.22 -12.54 -19.71
CA GLN A 55 9.92 -11.49 -18.73
C GLN A 55 8.44 -11.07 -18.77
N PHE A 56 7.84 -10.94 -19.96
CA PHE A 56 6.42 -10.64 -20.08
C PHE A 56 5.55 -11.82 -19.66
N ASP A 57 5.95 -13.07 -19.92
CA ASP A 57 5.25 -14.26 -19.42
C ASP A 57 5.24 -14.30 -17.88
N GLN A 58 6.39 -14.02 -17.24
CA GLN A 58 6.49 -13.94 -15.78
C GLN A 58 5.59 -12.82 -15.22
N LEU A 59 5.55 -11.66 -15.88
CA LEU A 59 4.69 -10.55 -15.49
C LEU A 59 3.21 -10.89 -15.67
N ALA A 60 2.83 -11.60 -16.74
CA ALA A 60 1.47 -12.07 -16.96
C ALA A 60 1.03 -13.02 -15.84
N SER A 61 1.83 -14.05 -15.53
CA SER A 61 1.55 -14.98 -14.42
C SER A 61 1.39 -14.24 -13.07
N PHE A 62 2.22 -13.23 -12.83
CA PHE A 62 2.13 -12.42 -11.62
C PHE A 62 0.84 -11.60 -11.57
N LEU A 63 0.46 -10.93 -12.65
CA LEU A 63 -0.77 -10.15 -12.72
C LEU A 63 -2.02 -11.04 -12.62
N GLU A 64 -1.99 -12.22 -13.23
CA GLU A 64 -3.04 -13.24 -13.10
C GLU A 64 -3.17 -13.72 -11.64
N SER A 65 -2.05 -13.92 -10.94
CA SER A 65 -2.08 -14.26 -9.50
C SER A 65 -2.64 -13.17 -8.59
N ILE A 66 -2.70 -11.92 -9.07
CA ILE A 66 -3.31 -10.78 -8.37
C ILE A 66 -4.79 -10.64 -8.77
N GLY A 67 -5.11 -10.86 -10.05
CA GLY A 67 -6.47 -10.79 -10.61
C GLY A 67 -7.33 -11.99 -10.19
N GLU A 68 -6.73 -13.14 -9.94
CA GLU A 68 -7.30 -14.19 -9.10
C GLU A 68 -7.32 -13.67 -7.67
N SER A 69 -8.31 -12.82 -7.38
CA SER A 69 -8.51 -12.31 -6.03
C SER A 69 -8.46 -13.47 -5.04
N PRO A 70 -7.82 -13.30 -3.86
CA PRO A 70 -7.87 -14.25 -2.75
C PRO A 70 -9.27 -14.30 -2.12
N ALA A 71 -10.30 -14.52 -2.94
CA ALA A 71 -11.68 -14.70 -2.51
C ALA A 71 -11.94 -16.12 -1.97
N SER A 72 -10.92 -16.99 -1.86
CA SER A 72 -11.08 -18.31 -1.24
C SER A 72 -9.81 -18.94 -0.67
N ASN A 73 -8.82 -18.15 -0.25
CA ASN A 73 -7.92 -18.58 0.81
C ASN A 73 -8.27 -17.78 2.06
N SER A 74 -9.48 -18.01 2.57
CA SER A 74 -9.74 -17.79 3.99
C SER A 74 -8.68 -18.60 4.75
N PRO A 75 -7.83 -17.99 5.59
CA PRO A 75 -7.24 -18.73 6.69
C PRO A 75 -8.44 -19.24 7.49
N GLN A 76 -8.76 -20.52 7.36
CA GLN A 76 -9.63 -21.16 8.31
C GLN A 76 -8.87 -21.19 9.63
N ASP A 77 -9.46 -20.52 10.61
CA ASP A 77 -9.14 -20.56 12.04
C ASP A 77 -7.73 -20.08 12.44
N GLY A 78 -7.61 -18.75 12.56
CA GLY A 78 -6.53 -18.09 13.29
C GLY A 78 -6.06 -16.83 12.57
N GLU A 79 -6.47 -15.65 13.05
CA GLU A 79 -5.85 -14.39 12.68
C GLU A 79 -4.37 -14.49 13.09
N VAL A 80 -3.46 -14.51 12.10
CA VAL A 80 -2.03 -14.72 12.35
C VAL A 80 -1.49 -13.44 12.95
N VAL A 81 -1.09 -13.49 14.22
CA VAL A 81 -0.46 -12.38 14.95
C VAL A 81 0.72 -11.83 14.14
N SER A 82 0.83 -10.51 14.07
CA SER A 82 1.93 -9.86 13.35
C SER A 82 3.29 -10.36 13.89
N PRO A 83 4.31 -10.60 13.04
CA PRO A 83 5.62 -11.08 13.48
C PRO A 83 6.44 -10.01 14.26
N SER A 84 5.81 -8.89 14.62
CA SER A 84 6.42 -7.78 15.33
C SER A 84 6.48 -8.06 16.84
N LEU A 85 7.57 -7.62 17.50
CA LEU A 85 7.67 -7.65 18.96
C LEU A 85 6.76 -6.63 19.66
N HIS A 86 6.07 -5.78 18.90
CA HIS A 86 5.18 -4.75 19.41
C HIS A 86 3.80 -4.92 18.80
N PHE A 87 2.79 -4.69 19.64
CA PHE A 87 1.38 -4.74 19.26
C PHE A 87 1.04 -3.69 18.21
N MET A 88 0.43 -4.13 17.12
CA MET A 88 -0.32 -3.27 16.21
C MET A 88 -1.78 -3.20 16.68
N PRO A 89 -2.54 -2.14 16.31
CA PRO A 89 -3.96 -2.07 16.65
C PRO A 89 -4.73 -3.32 16.20
N GLU A 90 -4.41 -3.83 15.01
CA GLU A 90 -4.96 -5.05 14.43
C GLU A 90 -4.77 -6.29 15.32
N ASP A 91 -3.65 -6.40 16.04
CA ASP A 91 -3.39 -7.54 16.93
C ASP A 91 -4.30 -7.53 18.19
N LEU A 92 -4.94 -6.40 18.48
CA LEU A 92 -5.78 -6.21 19.67
C LEU A 92 -7.29 -6.21 19.35
N VAL A 93 -7.66 -6.04 18.09
CA VAL A 93 -9.07 -6.00 17.67
C VAL A 93 -9.71 -7.38 17.88
N GLY A 94 -10.87 -7.41 18.51
CA GLY A 94 -11.66 -8.63 18.67
C GLY A 94 -11.19 -9.58 19.77
N LEU A 95 -10.14 -9.23 20.53
CA LEU A 95 -9.70 -10.01 21.67
C LEU A 95 -10.69 -9.92 22.86
N PRO A 96 -10.99 -11.05 23.53
CA PRO A 96 -11.75 -11.03 24.78
C PRO A 96 -11.04 -10.19 25.85
N PRO A 97 -11.79 -9.53 26.75
CA PRO A 97 -11.20 -8.72 27.81
C PRO A 97 -10.27 -9.54 28.71
N GLU A 98 -10.56 -10.83 28.93
CA GLU A 98 -9.71 -11.72 29.72
C GLU A 98 -8.32 -11.94 29.13
N ILE A 99 -8.17 -11.78 27.81
CA ILE A 99 -6.89 -11.87 27.11
C ILE A 99 -6.17 -10.53 27.16
N LEU A 100 -6.89 -9.43 26.92
CA LEU A 100 -6.34 -8.07 26.99
C LEU A 100 -5.73 -7.79 28.38
N ASP A 101 -6.39 -8.23 29.44
CA ASP A 101 -5.90 -8.09 30.83
C ASP A 101 -4.62 -8.89 31.12
N GLN A 102 -4.31 -9.90 30.30
CA GLN A 102 -3.08 -10.69 30.42
C GLN A 102 -1.92 -10.12 29.59
N LEU A 103 -2.17 -9.13 28.73
CA LEU A 103 -1.14 -8.52 27.90
C LEU A 103 -0.31 -7.54 28.73
N ASN A 104 1.02 -7.67 28.63
CA ASN A 104 1.95 -6.72 29.24
C ASN A 104 2.21 -5.54 28.29
N ILE A 105 1.20 -4.71 28.06
CA ILE A 105 1.29 -3.51 27.22
C ILE A 105 1.90 -2.39 28.06
N SER A 106 3.06 -1.87 27.64
CA SER A 106 3.68 -0.73 28.33
C SER A 106 2.99 0.59 27.96
N GLU A 107 3.09 1.63 28.80
CA GLU A 107 2.63 2.99 28.45
C GLU A 107 3.24 3.50 27.13
N SER A 108 4.45 3.03 26.81
CA SER A 108 5.13 3.33 25.57
C SER A 108 4.45 2.66 24.37
N ASP A 109 3.95 1.44 24.52
CA ASP A 109 3.23 0.72 23.45
C ASP A 109 1.82 1.30 23.28
N GLU A 110 1.11 1.61 24.38
CA GLU A 110 -0.15 2.34 24.34
C GLU A 110 -0.03 3.63 23.52
N LEU A 111 1.02 4.42 23.77
CA LEU A 111 1.24 5.64 23.02
C LEU A 111 1.51 5.39 21.53
N GLU A 112 2.12 4.26 21.15
CA GLU A 112 2.31 3.92 19.74
C GLU A 112 0.98 3.57 19.07
N LEU A 113 0.11 2.85 19.78
CA LEU A 113 -1.25 2.54 19.34
C LEU A 113 -2.09 3.81 19.19
N ASP A 114 -2.08 4.70 20.20
CA ASP A 114 -2.78 5.99 20.19
C ASP A 114 -2.35 6.85 18.98
N ILE A 115 -1.05 6.88 18.67
CA ILE A 115 -0.50 7.61 17.51
C ILE A 115 -0.96 6.98 16.20
N TYR A 116 -0.98 5.65 16.11
CA TYR A 116 -1.40 4.93 14.92
C TYR A 116 -2.87 5.19 14.62
N GLU A 117 -3.75 5.05 15.62
CA GLU A 117 -5.17 5.37 15.50
C GLU A 117 -5.40 6.83 15.12
N ALA A 118 -4.64 7.76 15.71
CA ALA A 118 -4.74 9.18 15.37
C ALA A 118 -4.39 9.45 13.91
N LEU A 119 -3.38 8.78 13.36
CA LEU A 119 -3.02 8.87 11.95
C LEU A 119 -4.08 8.22 11.06
N GLU A 120 -4.58 7.05 11.43
CA GLU A 120 -5.61 6.33 10.67
C GLU A 120 -6.90 7.15 10.55
N LYS A 121 -7.42 7.67 11.67
CA LYS A 121 -8.63 8.51 11.73
C LYS A 121 -8.50 9.77 10.86
N ALA A 122 -7.28 10.30 10.70
CA ALA A 122 -7.01 11.48 9.91
C ALA A 122 -6.71 11.19 8.43
N GLY A 123 -6.90 9.96 7.97
CA GLY A 123 -6.66 9.58 6.58
C GLY A 123 -5.21 9.19 6.28
N GLY A 124 -4.40 8.95 7.31
CA GLY A 124 -3.07 8.35 7.22
C GLY A 124 -1.90 9.34 7.19
N THR A 125 -2.12 10.64 7.34
CA THR A 125 -1.03 11.63 7.39
C THR A 125 -1.38 12.82 8.28
N LEU A 126 -0.51 13.17 9.24
CA LEU A 126 -0.68 14.34 10.10
C LEU A 126 0.65 15.00 10.48
N PRO A 127 0.66 16.32 10.70
CA PRO A 127 1.76 17.00 11.38
C PRO A 127 1.74 16.72 12.90
N VAL A 128 2.92 16.78 13.56
CA VAL A 128 3.11 16.53 15.00
C VAL A 128 2.06 17.22 15.87
N ASP A 129 1.78 18.49 15.61
CA ASP A 129 0.87 19.27 16.45
C ASP A 129 -0.58 18.79 16.30
N LYS A 130 -0.96 18.28 15.13
CA LYS A 130 -2.28 17.67 14.91
C LYS A 130 -2.36 16.28 15.52
N ILE A 131 -1.29 15.50 15.49
CA ILE A 131 -1.19 14.22 16.20
C ILE A 131 -1.39 14.47 17.71
N LEU A 132 -0.71 15.48 18.26
CA LEU A 132 -0.85 15.86 19.67
C LEU A 132 -2.31 16.19 20.04
N ILE A 133 -2.98 16.98 19.21
CA ILE A 133 -4.39 17.34 19.41
C ILE A 133 -5.29 16.11 19.29
N GLN A 134 -5.05 15.25 18.29
CA GLN A 134 -5.88 14.08 18.03
C GLN A 134 -5.77 13.05 19.16
N VAL A 135 -4.55 12.73 19.61
CA VAL A 135 -4.32 11.83 20.75
C VAL A 135 -4.99 12.37 22.02
N PHE A 136 -4.92 13.68 22.28
CA PHE A 136 -5.65 14.28 23.40
C PHE A 136 -7.17 14.18 23.24
N ARG A 137 -7.71 14.34 22.02
CA ARG A 137 -9.15 14.22 21.77
C ARG A 137 -9.64 12.81 22.08
N ASP A 138 -8.88 11.81 21.67
CA ASP A 138 -9.18 10.39 21.82
C ASP A 138 -9.02 9.91 23.27
N THR A 139 -7.89 10.22 23.93
CA THR A 139 -7.52 9.63 25.22
C THR A 139 -7.62 10.58 26.42
N LYS A 140 -7.80 11.89 26.18
CA LYS A 140 -7.65 12.96 27.18
C LYS A 140 -6.27 13.04 27.86
N LYS A 141 -5.26 12.30 27.38
CA LYS A 141 -3.89 12.36 27.88
C LYS A 141 -3.17 13.61 27.37
N VAL A 142 -2.56 14.38 28.29
CA VAL A 142 -1.75 15.56 27.93
C VAL A 142 -0.30 15.15 27.74
N LEU A 143 0.14 15.15 26.48
CA LEU A 143 1.51 14.80 26.11
C LEU A 143 2.39 16.04 25.96
N GLN A 144 3.67 15.92 26.29
CA GLN A 144 4.66 16.94 25.98
C GLN A 144 5.11 16.80 24.53
N ARG A 145 5.15 17.93 23.81
CA ARG A 145 5.50 17.96 22.38
C ARG A 145 6.86 17.31 22.07
N ASP A 146 7.88 17.56 22.90
CA ASP A 146 9.24 17.02 22.68
C ASP A 146 9.30 15.50 22.88
N LYS A 147 8.52 14.98 23.84
CA LYS A 147 8.37 13.54 24.06
C LYS A 147 7.68 12.88 22.88
N LEU A 148 6.60 13.48 22.39
CA LEU A 148 5.88 13.00 21.20
C LEU A 148 6.78 13.03 19.96
N ALA A 149 7.50 14.12 19.71
CA ALA A 149 8.41 14.23 18.56
C ALA A 149 9.52 13.17 18.62
N SER A 150 10.11 12.95 19.79
CA SER A 150 11.13 11.90 20.00
C SER A 150 10.56 10.50 19.77
N LYS A 151 9.31 10.27 20.18
CA LYS A 151 8.60 9.01 19.97
C LYS A 151 8.30 8.76 18.49
N LEU A 152 7.75 9.75 17.79
CA LEU A 152 7.48 9.70 16.36
C LEU A 152 8.75 9.44 15.55
N TYR A 153 9.86 10.09 15.90
CA TYR A 153 11.16 9.79 15.28
C TYR A 153 11.58 8.34 15.48
N ARG A 154 11.45 7.79 16.70
CA ARG A 154 11.76 6.38 16.98
C ARG A 154 10.84 5.42 16.21
N MET A 155 9.55 5.71 16.15
CA MET A 155 8.59 4.92 15.35
C MET A 155 8.95 4.95 13.86
N ALA A 156 9.33 6.12 13.34
CA ALA A 156 9.76 6.27 11.95
C ALA A 156 11.06 5.51 11.66
N SER A 157 12.04 5.58 12.56
CA SER A 157 13.29 4.82 12.44
C SER A 157 13.09 3.29 12.47
N LYS A 158 12.01 2.83 13.13
CA LYS A 158 11.59 1.42 13.17
C LYS A 158 10.73 1.02 11.98
N GLY A 159 10.43 1.94 11.05
CA GLY A 159 9.62 1.68 9.85
C GLY A 159 8.12 1.51 10.09
N ARG A 160 7.58 1.99 11.22
CA ARG A 160 6.14 1.85 11.54
C ARG A 160 5.28 2.98 11.01
N ILE A 161 5.89 4.13 10.90
CA ILE A 161 5.32 5.33 10.29
C ILE A 161 6.42 5.91 9.40
N GLU A 162 6.04 6.71 8.44
CA GLU A 162 6.98 7.38 7.55
C GLU A 162 7.06 8.85 7.92
N ALA A 163 8.28 9.39 8.01
CA ALA A 163 8.47 10.82 8.12
C ALA A 163 8.50 11.42 6.71
N SER A 164 7.72 12.46 6.47
CA SER A 164 7.71 13.14 5.16
C SER A 164 9.08 13.74 4.86
N THR A 165 9.57 13.51 3.63
CA THR A 165 10.80 14.13 3.11
C THR A 165 10.57 15.59 2.69
N GLU A 166 9.34 15.95 2.35
CA GLU A 166 8.95 17.29 1.88
C GLU A 166 8.63 18.24 3.03
N HIS A 167 8.06 17.72 4.12
CA HIS A 167 7.57 18.54 5.23
C HIS A 167 8.07 18.02 6.58
N ARG A 168 8.95 18.80 7.21
CA ARG A 168 9.49 18.48 8.53
C ARG A 168 8.36 18.43 9.57
N GLY A 169 8.31 17.34 10.33
CA GLY A 169 7.31 17.16 11.38
C GLY A 169 5.95 16.69 10.85
N VAL A 170 5.89 16.17 9.63
CA VAL A 170 4.74 15.44 9.09
C VAL A 170 5.05 13.95 9.07
N TYR A 171 4.10 13.15 9.55
CA TYR A 171 4.21 11.71 9.64
C TYR A 171 3.01 11.04 8.96
N SER A 172 3.24 9.89 8.34
CA SER A 172 2.23 9.12 7.64
C SER A 172 2.27 7.63 7.99
N LEU A 173 1.16 6.94 7.77
CA LEU A 173 1.14 5.48 7.77
C LEU A 173 1.91 4.96 6.54
N PRO A 174 2.63 3.84 6.67
CA PRO A 174 3.31 3.23 5.53
C PRO A 174 2.28 2.82 4.47
N ALA A 175 2.61 2.98 3.19
CA ALA A 175 1.68 2.77 2.08
C ALA A 175 1.10 1.33 2.00
N GLY A 176 1.69 0.36 2.71
CA GLY A 176 1.21 -1.03 2.82
C GLY A 176 0.35 -1.35 4.05
N GLY A 177 0.04 -0.39 4.93
CA GLY A 177 -0.69 -0.60 6.18
C GLY A 177 -2.17 -0.21 6.16
N ARG A 178 -2.83 -0.25 5.01
CA ARG A 178 -4.25 0.06 4.89
C ARG A 178 -5.07 -1.22 4.71
N VAL A 179 -5.64 -1.74 5.80
CA VAL A 179 -6.97 -2.37 5.74
C VAL A 179 -8.00 -1.26 5.94
N ALA A 180 -8.96 -1.21 5.04
CA ALA A 180 -9.81 -0.04 4.84
C ALA A 180 -10.85 0.17 5.95
N ALA A 181 -10.65 1.16 6.82
CA ALA A 181 -11.75 1.86 7.48
C ALA A 181 -12.16 3.07 6.63
N SER A 182 -13.05 2.84 5.67
CA SER A 182 -13.68 3.89 4.86
C SER A 182 -14.62 4.76 5.70
N HIS A 183 -14.18 5.99 6.02
CA HIS A 183 -15.09 7.08 6.35
C HIS A 183 -14.72 8.31 5.51
N THR A 184 -15.26 8.36 4.29
CA THR A 184 -15.19 9.54 3.43
C THR A 184 -16.08 10.63 4.02
N ILE A 185 -15.47 11.62 4.68
CA ILE A 185 -16.15 12.88 4.98
C ILE A 185 -16.11 13.70 3.68
N VAL A 186 -17.27 13.81 3.04
CA VAL A 186 -17.55 14.75 1.96
C VAL A 186 -17.61 16.15 2.58
N TYR A 187 -16.74 17.06 2.15
CA TYR A 187 -16.96 18.48 2.40
C TYR A 187 -17.98 18.98 1.39
N ASP A 188 -19.20 19.24 1.86
CA ASP A 188 -20.18 20.06 1.13
C ASP A 188 -19.64 21.49 1.04
N ILE A 189 -19.36 21.94 -0.17
CA ILE A 189 -19.21 23.36 -0.49
C ILE A 189 -20.57 23.84 -0.98
N GLU A 190 -21.46 24.16 -0.04
CA GLU A 190 -22.59 25.05 -0.31
C GLU A 190 -22.06 26.50 -0.29
N GLY A 191 -21.79 27.03 -1.47
CA GLY A 191 -21.55 28.45 -1.71
C GLY A 191 -22.60 28.97 -2.68
N GLY A 192 -23.78 29.26 -2.14
CA GLY A 192 -24.92 29.82 -2.86
C GLY A 192 -24.59 31.11 -3.60
N SER A 193 -25.19 31.23 -4.77
CA SER A 193 -25.41 32.45 -5.53
C SER A 193 -26.18 33.48 -4.70
N GLU A 194 -25.74 34.74 -4.70
CA GLU A 194 -26.65 35.86 -4.53
C GLU A 194 -26.36 36.92 -5.60
N SER A 195 -27.41 37.22 -6.32
CA SER A 195 -27.52 38.05 -7.52
C SER A 195 -27.77 39.52 -7.18
N ALA A 196 -27.35 40.38 -8.12
CA ALA A 196 -27.96 41.65 -8.51
C ALA A 196 -27.98 42.83 -7.52
N ASP A 197 -27.44 43.98 -7.93
CA ASP A 197 -28.26 45.10 -8.43
C ASP A 197 -27.41 46.37 -8.69
N ASN A 198 -27.82 47.11 -9.73
CA ASN A 198 -27.71 48.57 -10.00
C ASN A 198 -26.33 49.25 -9.81
N GLU A 199 -25.83 50.06 -10.76
CA GLU A 199 -26.49 51.13 -11.52
C GLU A 199 -25.59 51.52 -12.72
#